data_AF-A0A9D8L4K6-F1
#
_entry.id   AF-A0A9D8L4K6-F1
#
_cell.length_a   1.000
_cell.length_b   1.000
_cell.length_c   1.000
_cell.angle_alpha   90.00
_cell.angle_beta   90.00
_cell.angle_gamma   90.00
#
_symmetry.space_group_name_H-M   'P 1'
#
loop_
_entity.id
_entity.type
_entity.pdbx_description
1 polymer ?
#
loop_
_entity_poly.entity_id
_entity_poly.type
_entity_poly.pdbx_seq_one_letter_code
_entity_poly.pdbx_strand_id
1 'polypeptide(L)' 'MSEAVKALLEAAFATHLYPRIKARALASNSGSLNVLEKAGFVRLREDIETPGTGAGKPTVYLMLEQPKWT' A
#
# COMPACT_ATOMS: atom_id res chain seq x y z
N MET A 1 -9.54 9.84 5.29
CA MET A 1 -8.54 8.75 5.28
C MET A 1 -9.01 7.69 6.26
N SER A 2 -8.67 6.40 6.09
CA SER A 2 -9.08 5.37 7.07
C SER A 2 -8.23 5.47 8.34
N GLU A 3 -8.85 5.49 9.53
CA GLU A 3 -8.14 5.57 10.82
C GLU A 3 -7.19 4.39 11.04
N ALA A 4 -7.55 3.20 10.58
CA ALA A 4 -6.69 2.02 10.68
C ALA A 4 -5.41 2.15 9.85
N VAL A 5 -5.51 2.72 8.63
CA VAL A 5 -4.34 2.95 7.78
C VAL A 5 -3.44 4.01 8.38
N LYS A 6 -4.03 5.10 8.89
CA LYS A 6 -3.30 6.17 9.56
C LYS A 6 -2.51 5.65 10.77
N ALA A 7 -3.18 4.95 11.69
CA ALA A 7 -2.54 4.41 12.89
C ALA A 7 -1.42 3.42 12.57
N LEU A 8 -1.61 2.55 11.56
CA LEU A 8 -0.58 1.63 11.12
C LEU A 8 0.67 2.37 10.58
N LEU A 9 0.47 3.38 9.73
CA LEU A 9 1.56 4.15 9.15
C LEU A 9 2.32 4.95 10.21
N GLU A 10 1.61 5.59 11.15
CA GLU A 10 2.21 6.29 12.28
C GLU A 10 3.06 5.35 13.13
N ALA A 11 2.53 4.18 13.49
CA ALA A 11 3.27 3.18 14.24
C ALA A 11 4.50 2.67 13.48
N ALA A 12 4.36 2.36 12.18
CA ALA A 12 5.48 1.88 11.36
C ALA A 12 6.57 2.95 11.22
N PHE A 13 6.20 4.20 10.96
CA PHE A 13 7.16 5.29 10.78
C PHE A 13 7.85 5.71 12.07
N ALA A 14 7.18 5.60 13.22
CA ALA A 14 7.80 5.82 14.53
C ALA A 14 8.97 4.86 14.82
N THR A 15 9.01 3.69 14.17
CA THR A 15 10.15 2.76 14.32
C THR A 15 11.38 3.18 13.52
N HIS A 16 11.22 3.99 12.47
CA HIS A 16 12.27 4.30 11.49
C HIS A 16 12.87 3.08 10.76
N LEU A 17 12.32 1.87 10.95
CA LEU A 17 12.85 0.63 10.39
C LEU A 17 12.35 0.34 8.97
N TYR A 18 11.26 1.01 8.57
CA TYR A 18 10.57 0.77 7.31
C TYR A 18 10.69 1.99 6.38
N PRO A 19 11.81 2.13 5.64
CA PRO A 19 11.97 3.23 4.70
C PRO A 19 10.94 3.16 3.54
N ARG A 20 10.37 1.98 3.31
CA ARG A 20 9.32 1.73 2.32
C ARG A 20 8.31 0.74 2.84
N ILE A 21 7.03 1.01 2.60
CA ILE A 21 5.91 0.11 2.88
C ILE A 21 5.28 -0.29 1.55
N LYS A 22 5.12 -1.59 1.32
CA LYS A 22 4.48 -2.13 0.11
C LYS A 22 3.05 -2.55 0.42
N ALA A 23 2.16 -2.30 -0.52
CA ALA A 23 0.78 -2.75 -0.48
C ALA A 23 0.38 -3.36 -1.82
N ARG A 24 -0.67 -4.17 -1.80
CA ARG A 24 -1.29 -4.71 -3.00
C ARG A 24 -2.80 -4.82 -2.80
N ALA A 25 -3.55 -4.58 -3.86
CA ALA A 25 -5.00 -4.75 -3.88
C ALA A 25 -5.44 -5.24 -5.25
N LEU A 26 -6.53 -6.02 -5.31
CA LEU A 26 -7.13 -6.41 -6.59
C LEU A 26 -7.45 -5.16 -7.42
N ALA A 27 -7.21 -5.22 -8.73
CA ALA A 27 -7.47 -4.09 -9.63
C ALA A 27 -8.96 -3.67 -9.62
N SER A 28 -9.85 -4.61 -9.35
CA SER A 28 -11.30 -4.36 -9.21
C SER A 28 -11.71 -3.71 -7.89
N ASN A 29 -10.83 -3.66 -6.88
CA ASN A 29 -11.16 -3.12 -5.56
C ASN A 29 -10.84 -1.62 -5.47
N SER A 30 -11.68 -0.81 -6.14
CA SER A 30 -11.55 0.65 -6.17
C SER A 30 -11.58 1.28 -4.77
N GLY A 31 -12.33 0.71 -3.82
CA GLY A 31 -12.39 1.19 -2.44
C GLY A 31 -11.02 1.14 -1.74
N SER A 32 -10.36 -0.01 -1.78
CA SER A 32 -9.03 -0.17 -1.19
C SER A 32 -7.97 0.65 -1.93
N LEU A 33 -8.03 0.71 -3.27
CA LEU A 33 -7.11 1.53 -4.07
C LEU A 33 -7.21 3.01 -3.69
N ASN A 34 -8.43 3.55 -3.59
CA ASN A 34 -8.67 4.93 -3.18
C ASN A 34 -8.16 5.22 -1.76
N VAL A 35 -8.30 4.27 -0.83
CA VAL A 35 -7.78 4.42 0.54
C VAL A 35 -6.26 4.50 0.54
N LEU A 36 -5.59 3.62 -0.22
CA LEU A 36 -4.12 3.58 -0.32
C LEU A 36 -3.57 4.84 -1.00
N GLU A 37 -4.17 5.26 -2.10
CA GLU A 37 -3.78 6.49 -2.81
C GLU A 37 -3.94 7.73 -1.93
N LYS A 38 -5.05 7.85 -1.19
CA LYS A 38 -5.24 8.94 -0.22
C LYS A 38 -4.20 8.92 0.89
N ALA A 39 -3.72 7.73 1.28
CA ALA A 39 -2.66 7.56 2.28
C ALA A 39 -1.25 7.82 1.70
N GLY A 40 -1.13 8.22 0.44
CA GLY A 40 0.14 8.58 -0.21
C GLY A 40 0.85 7.42 -0.90
N PHE A 41 0.25 6.23 -0.95
CA PHE A 41 0.83 5.13 -1.72
C PHE A 41 0.78 5.46 -3.22
N VAL A 42 1.89 5.24 -3.91
CA VAL A 42 2.00 5.37 -5.37
C VAL A 42 1.85 4.01 -6.03
N ARG A 43 1.14 3.96 -7.16
CA ARG A 43 1.06 2.75 -7.99
C ARG A 43 2.41 2.50 -8.67
N LEU A 44 2.90 1.27 -8.59
CA LEU A 44 4.14 0.85 -9.24
C LEU A 44 3.88 0.08 -10.52
N ARG A 45 2.98 -0.91 -10.44
CA ARG A 45 2.59 -1.75 -11.58
C ARG A 45 1.26 -2.44 -11.30
N GLU A 46 0.67 -2.98 -12.35
CA GLU A 46 -0.41 -3.96 -12.28
C GLU A 46 0.09 -5.28 -12.87
N ASP A 47 -0.24 -6.40 -12.24
CA ASP A 47 0.17 -7.73 -12.69
C ASP A 47 -0.83 -8.79 -12.21
N ILE A 48 -0.75 -10.00 -12.75
CA ILE A 48 -1.47 -11.16 -12.22
C ILE A 48 -0.76 -11.65 -10.97
N GLU A 49 -1.45 -11.67 -9.83
CA GLU A 49 -0.89 -12.22 -8.61
C GLU A 49 -0.54 -13.70 -8.83
N THR A 50 0.73 -14.07 -8.65
CA THR A 50 1.19 -15.46 -8.75
C THR A 50 1.12 -16.19 -7.40
N PRO A 51 1.53 -15.57 -6.27
CA PRO A 51 1.41 -16.17 -4.94
C PRO A 51 0.38 -15.45 -4.04
N GLY A 52 -0.43 -16.23 -3.31
CA GLY A 52 -1.34 -15.74 -2.27
C GLY A 52 -2.82 -15.99 -2.58
N THR A 53 -3.71 -15.41 -1.76
CA THR A 53 -5.16 -15.60 -1.86
C THR A 53 -5.80 -14.92 -3.07
N GLY A 54 -5.08 -14.00 -3.73
CA GLY A 54 -5.51 -13.36 -4.97
C GLY A 54 -4.93 -14.03 -6.22
N ALA A 55 -4.29 -15.20 -6.10
CA ALA A 55 -3.62 -15.86 -7.22
C ALA A 55 -4.51 -15.97 -8.48
N GLY A 56 -3.94 -15.62 -9.64
CA GLY A 56 -4.63 -15.59 -10.92
C GLY A 56 -5.46 -14.32 -11.19
N LYS A 57 -5.49 -13.35 -10.26
CA LYS A 57 -6.29 -12.13 -10.41
C LYS A 57 -5.42 -10.89 -10.68
N PRO A 58 -5.90 -9.95 -11.53
CA PRO A 58 -5.26 -8.65 -11.71
C PRO A 58 -5.14 -7.90 -10.38
N THR A 59 -3.92 -7.49 -10.07
CA THR A 59 -3.53 -6.92 -8.78
C THR A 59 -2.62 -5.72 -9.01
N VAL A 60 -2.97 -4.59 -8.39
CA VAL A 60 -2.16 -3.38 -8.39
C VAL A 60 -1.20 -3.44 -7.22
N TYR A 61 0.08 -3.22 -7.51
CA TYR A 61 1.15 -3.14 -6.52
C TYR A 61 1.47 -1.67 -6.27
N LEU A 62 1.48 -1.27 -5.00
CA LEU A 62 1.70 0.10 -4.57
C LEU A 62 2.81 0.18 -3.51
N MET A 63 3.38 1.36 -3.36
CA MET A 63 4.42 1.64 -2.37
C MET A 63 4.26 3.03 -1.77
N LEU A 64 4.60 3.15 -0.50
CA LEU A 64 4.77 4.41 0.19
C LEU A 64 6.23 4.50 0.65
N GLU A 65 6.91 5.60 0.31
CA GLU A 65 8.22 5.92 0.86
C GLU A 65 8.05 6.70 2.16
N GLN A 66 8.83 6.35 3.19
CA GLN A 66 8.88 7.17 4.41
C GLN A 66 9.45 8.55 4.04
N PRO A 67 8.84 9.66 4.49
CA PRO A 67 9.42 10.99 4.31
C PRO A 67 10.84 11.02 4.85
N LYS A 68 11.78 11.62 4.11
CA LYS A 68 13.13 11.87 4.61
C LYS A 68 13.00 12.84 5.78
N TRP A 69 13.46 12.43 6.96
CA TRP A 69 13.51 13.28 8.14
C TRP A 69 14.44 14.47 7.83
N THR A 70 13.89 15.69 7.81
CA THR A 70 14.66 16.96 7.92
C THR A 70 14.84 17.33 9.37
#